data_AF-A0A5J5MGL4-F1
#
_entry.id   AF-A0A5J5MGL4-F1
#
_cell.length_a   1.000
_cell.length_b   1.000
_cell.length_c   1.000
_cell.angle_alpha   90.00
_cell.angle_beta   90.00
_cell.angle_gamma   90.00
#
_symmetry.space_group_name_H-M   'P 1'
#
loop_
_entity.id
_entity.type
_entity.pdbx_description
1 polymer ?
#
loop_
_entity_poly.entity_id
_entity_poly.type
_entity_poly.pdbx_seq_one_letter_code
_entity_poly.pdbx_strand_id
1 'polypeptide(L)'
;MKEKQKSHVELGNFQHCPKPIGIRDLINEALRRERMGLQSKVKEIKALLLKPEIQAKIRRELFEGRFINNSNQGNDVDFSTTLT
;
A
#
# COMPACT_ATOMS: atom_id res chain seq x y z
N MET A 1 -3.37 39.04 -66.54
CA MET A 1 -4.43 38.43 -65.70
C MET A 1 -3.74 37.79 -64.50
N LYS A 2 -4.19 38.15 -63.29
CA LYS A 2 -3.66 37.65 -62.01
C LYS A 2 -4.25 36.27 -61.67
N GLU A 3 -3.59 35.59 -60.72
CA GLU A 3 -4.06 34.41 -59.95
C GLU A 3 -4.05 33.06 -60.69
N LYS A 4 -3.58 31.95 -60.10
CA LYS A 4 -3.59 31.54 -58.69
C LYS A 4 -2.27 30.95 -58.23
N GLN A 5 -1.84 31.39 -57.05
CA GLN A 5 -0.84 30.73 -56.22
C GLN A 5 -1.38 29.33 -55.85
N LYS A 6 -0.56 28.30 -56.07
CA LYS A 6 -0.81 26.95 -55.59
C LYS A 6 -0.43 26.91 -54.12
N SER A 7 -1.43 27.00 -53.24
CA SER A 7 -1.24 26.96 -51.79
C SER A 7 -0.57 25.65 -51.39
N HIS A 8 0.64 25.75 -50.83
CA HIS A 8 1.32 24.69 -50.12
C HIS A 8 0.51 24.40 -48.85
N VAL A 9 -0.25 23.32 -48.84
CA VAL A 9 -0.96 22.88 -47.63
C VAL A 9 0.07 22.16 -46.77
N GLU A 10 0.67 22.90 -45.83
CA GLU A 10 1.40 22.30 -44.71
C GLU A 10 0.42 21.42 -43.93
N LEU A 11 0.68 20.11 -43.91
CA LEU A 11 -0.01 19.20 -43.00
C LEU A 11 0.47 19.51 -41.59
N GLY A 12 -0.21 20.45 -40.95
CA GLY A 12 0.02 20.85 -39.58
C GLY A 12 0.05 19.64 -38.65
N ASN A 13 1.22 19.46 -38.03
CA ASN A 13 1.50 18.73 -36.81
C ASN A 13 0.28 18.07 -36.16
N PHE A 14 0.11 16.76 -36.41
CA PHE A 14 -0.84 15.93 -35.67
C PHE A 14 -0.50 15.97 -34.19
N GLN A 15 -1.30 16.75 -33.46
CA GLN A 15 -1.29 16.86 -32.02
C GLN A 15 -1.49 15.47 -31.41
N HIS A 16 -0.48 15.03 -30.65
CA HIS A 16 -0.56 14.23 -29.42
C HIS A 16 -1.83 13.38 -29.29
N CYS A 17 -1.98 12.36 -30.14
CA CYS A 17 -2.91 11.29 -29.83
C CYS A 17 -2.31 10.54 -28.62
N PRO A 18 -2.95 10.55 -27.43
CA PRO A 18 -2.46 9.76 -26.31
C PRO A 18 -2.36 8.32 -26.79
N LYS A 19 -1.16 7.73 -26.64
CA LYS A 19 -0.93 6.34 -27.03
C LYS A 19 -2.05 5.48 -26.44
N PRO A 20 -2.70 4.63 -27.24
CA PRO A 20 -3.77 3.79 -26.72
C PRO A 20 -3.25 2.99 -25.54
N ILE A 21 -3.85 3.20 -24.39
CA ILE A 21 -3.48 2.51 -23.15
C ILE A 21 -3.93 1.06 -23.33
N GLY A 22 -2.97 0.13 -23.31
CA GLY A 22 -3.29 -1.28 -23.46
C GLY A 22 -4.01 -1.80 -22.22
N ILE A 23 -4.80 -2.87 -22.38
CA ILE A 23 -5.43 -3.58 -21.25
C ILE A 23 -4.38 -3.95 -20.19
N ARG A 24 -3.17 -4.34 -20.63
CA ARG A 24 -2.05 -4.63 -19.75
C ARG A 24 -1.60 -3.42 -18.92
N ASP A 25 -1.60 -2.23 -19.51
CA ASP A 25 -1.22 -0.99 -18.80
C ASP A 25 -2.28 -0.62 -17.76
N LEU A 26 -3.57 -0.82 -18.08
CA LEU A 26 -4.66 -0.65 -17.12
C LEU A 26 -4.55 -1.62 -15.94
N ILE A 27 -4.26 -2.90 -16.21
CA ILE A 27 -4.05 -3.92 -15.18
C ILE A 27 -2.86 -3.54 -14.29
N ASN A 28 -1.73 -3.16 -14.89
CA ASN A 28 -0.53 -2.75 -14.14
C ASN A 28 -0.80 -1.52 -13.27
N GLU A 29 -1.54 -0.53 -13.78
CA GLU A 29 -1.89 0.66 -13.01
C GLU A 29 -2.86 0.35 -11.87
N ALA A 30 -3.85 -0.52 -12.08
CA ALA A 30 -4.76 -0.96 -11.03
C ALA A 30 -3.99 -1.67 -9.89
N LEU A 31 -3.12 -2.63 -10.24
CA LEU A 31 -2.25 -3.32 -9.28
C LEU A 31 -1.31 -2.36 -8.55
N ARG A 32 -0.74 -1.38 -9.26
CA ARG A 32 0.15 -0.39 -8.66
C ARG A 32 -0.59 0.44 -7.60
N ARG A 33 -1.79 0.92 -7.91
CA ARG A 33 -2.62 1.70 -6.97
C ARG A 33 -2.97 0.90 -5.72
N GLU A 34 -3.38 -0.36 -5.89
CA GLU A 34 -3.68 -1.25 -4.77
C GLU A 34 -2.45 -1.47 -3.89
N ARG A 35 -1.29 -1.75 -4.49
CA ARG A 35 -0.02 -1.93 -3.75
C ARG A 35 0.36 -0.67 -2.97
N MET A 36 0.23 0.51 -3.56
CA MET A 36 0.51 1.77 -2.85
C MET A 36 -0.44 1.98 -1.68
N GLY A 37 -1.74 1.73 -1.88
CA GLY A 37 -2.74 1.83 -0.81
C GLY A 37 -2.43 0.89 0.35
N LEU A 38 -2.07 -0.35 0.04
CA LEU A 38 -1.67 -1.33 1.04
C LEU A 38 -0.39 -0.91 1.79
N GLN A 39 0.63 -0.48 1.06
CA GLN A 39 1.89 -0.01 1.67
C GLN A 39 1.67 1.18 2.60
N SER A 40 0.77 2.11 2.25
CA SER A 40 0.43 3.25 3.11
C SER A 40 -0.20 2.79 4.42
N LYS A 41 -1.20 1.90 4.34
CA LYS A 41 -1.86 1.35 5.54
C LYS A 41 -0.89 0.58 6.43
N VAL A 42 0.02 -0.21 5.84
CA VAL A 42 1.06 -0.93 6.60
C VAL A 42 2.00 0.04 7.32
N LYS A 43 2.40 1.14 6.67
CA LYS A 43 3.23 2.17 7.31
C LYS A 43 2.50 2.83 8.48
N GLU A 44 1.23 3.15 8.32
CA GLU A 44 0.39 3.73 9.36
C GLU A 44 0.26 2.80 10.57
N ILE A 45 -0.06 1.51 10.33
CA ILE A 45 -0.14 0.50 11.40
C ILE A 45 1.20 0.39 12.13
N LYS A 46 2.32 0.30 11.39
CA LYS A 46 3.65 0.24 12.01
C LYS A 46 3.93 1.47 12.87
N ALA A 47 3.59 2.67 12.40
CA ALA A 47 3.75 3.90 13.16
C ALA A 47 2.90 3.92 14.44
N LEU A 48 1.67 3.41 14.38
CA LEU A 48 0.81 3.25 15.56
C LEU A 48 1.39 2.24 16.56
N LEU A 49 1.88 1.10 16.08
CA LEU A 49 2.50 0.07 16.91
C LEU A 49 3.84 0.49 17.53
N LEU A 50 4.47 1.56 17.04
CA LEU A 50 5.66 2.16 17.65
C LEU A 50 5.31 3.09 18.82
N LYS A 51 4.05 3.49 19.00
CA LYS A 51 3.63 4.36 20.11
C LYS A 51 3.69 3.59 21.43
N PRO A 52 4.36 4.12 22.47
CA PRO A 52 4.54 3.42 23.74
C PRO A 52 3.21 3.12 24.44
N GLU A 53 2.19 3.98 24.29
CA GLU A 53 0.87 3.78 24.88
C GLU A 53 0.15 2.58 24.25
N ILE A 54 0.27 2.42 22.93
CA ILE A 54 -0.31 1.29 22.20
C ILE A 54 0.43 0.00 22.55
N GLN A 55 1.77 0.05 22.60
CA GLN A 55 2.57 -1.10 23.03
C GLN A 55 2.23 -1.54 24.46
N ALA A 56 2.07 -0.59 25.39
CA ALA A 56 1.68 -0.89 26.76
C ALA A 56 0.29 -1.54 26.83
N LYS A 57 -0.69 -1.04 26.06
CA LYS A 57 -2.02 -1.67 25.97
C LYS A 57 -1.95 -3.09 25.41
N ILE A 58 -1.20 -3.31 24.33
CA ILE A 58 -1.00 -4.63 23.74
C ILE A 58 -0.34 -5.58 24.75
N ARG A 59 0.71 -5.13 25.46
CA ARG A 59 1.37 -5.94 26.49
C ARG A 59 0.41 -6.30 27.62
N ARG A 60 -0.36 -5.34 28.12
CA ARG A 60 -1.38 -5.59 29.14
C ARG A 60 -2.42 -6.59 28.68
N GLU A 61 -2.96 -6.46 27.47
CA GLU A 61 -3.99 -7.39 26.97
C GLU A 61 -3.43 -8.78 26.69
N LEU A 62 -2.24 -8.89 26.12
CA LEU A 62 -1.61 -10.17 25.81
C LEU A 62 -1.06 -10.87 27.05
N PHE A 63 -0.50 -10.15 28.01
CA PHE A 63 0.20 -10.78 29.15
C PHE A 63 -0.59 -10.65 30.45
N GLU A 64 -1.15 -9.48 30.78
CA GLU A 64 -1.83 -9.25 32.06
C GLU A 64 -3.31 -9.69 32.06
N GLY A 65 -4.01 -9.58 30.93
CA GLY A 65 -5.42 -10.00 30.78
C GLY A 65 -5.65 -11.51 30.85
N ARG A 66 -4.59 -12.33 30.72
CA ARG A 66 -4.65 -13.80 30.80
C ARG A 66 -4.48 -14.35 32.22
N PHE A 67 -3.94 -13.59 33.16
CA PHE A 67 -3.68 -14.09 34.52
C PHE A 67 -4.94 -14.24 35.39
N ILE A 68 -6.06 -13.58 35.04
CA ILE A 68 -7.26 -13.56 35.90
C ILE A 68 -8.15 -14.80 35.68
N ASN A 69 -8.07 -15.47 34.53
CA ASN A 69 -8.94 -16.62 34.20
C ASN A 69 -8.29 -18.00 34.33
N ASN A 70 -7.02 -18.09 34.76
CA ASN A 70 -6.31 -19.36 34.84
C ASN A 70 -5.79 -19.72 36.25
N SER A 71 -6.38 -19.18 37.32
CA SER A 71 -5.98 -19.55 38.68
C SER A 71 -6.26 -21.01 39.05
N ASN A 72 -6.84 -21.81 38.14
CA ASN A 72 -7.15 -23.22 38.37
C ASN A 72 -6.52 -24.18 37.35
N GLN A 73 -5.64 -23.74 36.44
CA GLN A 73 -4.95 -24.68 35.56
C GLN A 73 -3.49 -24.29 35.33
N GLY A 74 -2.65 -24.84 36.22
CA GLY A 74 -1.21 -24.84 36.06
C GLY A 74 -0.83 -25.41 34.71
N ASN A 75 -0.25 -24.57 33.87
CA ASN A 75 0.70 -24.96 32.84
C ASN A 75 1.63 -23.76 32.69
N ASP A 76 2.73 -23.85 33.42
CA ASP A 76 3.94 -23.06 33.24
C ASP A 76 4.38 -23.19 31.77
N VAL A 77 4.08 -22.17 30.97
CA VAL A 77 4.62 -22.06 29.60
C VAL A 77 5.78 -21.08 29.69
N ASP A 78 6.97 -21.66 29.88
CA ASP A 78 8.25 -20.98 29.76
C ASP A 78 8.48 -20.58 28.28
N PHE A 79 8.50 -19.27 28.02
CA PHE A 79 8.80 -18.71 26.70
C PHE A 79 10.32 -18.61 26.42
N SER A 80 11.17 -19.17 27.29
CA SER A 80 12.62 -19.20 27.12
C SER A 80 13.14 -20.36 26.25
N THR A 81 12.51 -20.67 25.12
CA THR A 81 13.14 -21.45 24.04
C THR A 81 12.55 -20.94 22.71
N THR A 82 13.27 -20.36 21.76
CA THR A 82 14.52 -20.79 21.14
C THR A 82 15.10 -19.60 20.36
N LEU A 83 16.35 -19.23 20.67
CA LEU A 83 17.23 -18.49 19.76
C LEU A 83 18.38 -19.44 19.43
N THR A 84 18.30 -20.08 18.26
CA THR A 84 19.44 -20.68 17.55
C THR A 84 19.22 -20.52 16.06
#